data_AF-A0AB39QS33-F1
#
_entry.id   AF-A0AB39QS33-F1
#
_cell.length_a   1.000
_cell.length_b   1.000
_cell.length_c   1.000
_cell.angle_alpha   90.00
_cell.angle_beta   90.00
_cell.angle_gamma   90.00
#
_symmetry.space_group_name_H-M   'P 1'
#
loop_
_entity.id
_entity.type
_entity.pdbx_description
1 polymer ?
#
loop_
_entity_poly.entity_id
_entity_poly.type
_entity_poly.pdbx_seq_one_letter_code
_entity_poly.pdbx_strand_id
1 'polypeptide(L)'
;MTSDEPRSLLVQARGEPSPLYGPEDPADHDDLGAYTRPIPLDDDRLALPADLAADLRSWSLSRPPAGFGSRPDLRKHVERGLETAQRLARRLGPAWSVRYWDERHRTAKWLCWGCDRLHWERDEHGTEPHPLDLTVEGEYQYGPLRADGFGDFFPDDPAAGLALSDGLVADLYTWAKAIDTTLNLYLRDRDEAKYEDEWQRLFQEGAELTKRVAHESGPARRVTYKGVAHGGLSTLTSVTWQGERQL
;
A
#
# COMPACT_ATOMS: atom_id res chain seq x y z
N MET A 1 26.89 -9.41 -23.34
CA MET A 1 26.62 -10.47 -22.34
C MET A 1 25.11 -10.59 -22.28
N THR A 2 24.56 -11.73 -22.68
CA THR A 2 23.13 -12.02 -22.56
C THR A 2 22.81 -12.01 -21.07
N SER A 3 22.12 -10.98 -20.57
CA SER A 3 21.57 -11.06 -19.22
C SER A 3 20.50 -12.14 -19.29
N ASP A 4 20.76 -13.30 -18.71
CA ASP A 4 19.68 -14.25 -18.42
C ASP A 4 18.61 -13.48 -17.65
N GLU A 5 17.37 -13.59 -18.11
CA GLU A 5 16.24 -12.91 -17.49
C GLU A 5 16.14 -13.34 -16.01
N PRO A 6 15.93 -12.41 -15.06
CA PRO A 6 15.85 -12.75 -13.66
C PRO A 6 14.72 -13.75 -13.41
N ARG A 7 14.95 -14.67 -12.48
CA ARG A 7 13.95 -15.70 -12.14
C ARG A 7 12.80 -15.06 -11.37
N SER A 8 11.58 -15.41 -11.73
CA SER A 8 10.38 -14.84 -11.11
C SER A 8 9.91 -15.65 -9.90
N LEU A 9 9.52 -14.96 -8.84
CA LEU A 9 9.07 -15.55 -7.58
C LEU A 9 7.90 -14.73 -7.03
N LEU A 10 6.81 -15.40 -6.65
CA LEU A 10 5.71 -14.83 -5.88
C LEU A 10 5.80 -15.31 -4.44
N VAL A 11 5.70 -14.37 -3.51
CA VAL A 11 5.56 -14.61 -2.07
C VAL A 11 4.10 -14.42 -1.70
N GLN A 12 3.44 -15.50 -1.30
CA GLN A 12 2.02 -15.50 -0.93
C GLN A 12 1.75 -16.51 0.18
N ALA A 13 1.21 -16.06 1.31
CA ALA A 13 0.73 -16.96 2.35
C ALA A 13 -0.57 -17.65 1.90
N ARG A 14 -0.52 -18.96 1.66
CA ARG A 14 -1.71 -19.79 1.41
C ARG A 14 -2.05 -20.73 2.57
N GLY A 15 -1.34 -20.61 3.71
CA GLY A 15 -1.43 -21.56 4.82
C GLY A 15 -0.60 -22.84 4.61
N GLU A 16 0.31 -22.82 3.63
CA GLU A 16 1.16 -23.94 3.25
C GLU A 16 2.58 -23.80 3.84
N PRO A 17 3.36 -24.88 3.99
CA PRO A 17 4.71 -24.82 4.55
C PRO A 17 5.69 -23.94 3.78
N SER A 18 5.49 -23.77 2.46
CA SER A 18 6.21 -22.80 1.66
C SER A 18 5.24 -21.76 1.10
N PRO A 19 5.49 -20.45 1.33
CA PRO A 19 4.72 -19.38 0.70
C PRO A 19 5.27 -18.97 -0.68
N LEU A 20 6.14 -19.77 -1.30
CA LEU A 20 6.87 -19.39 -2.51
C LEU A 20 6.29 -20.10 -3.73
N TYR A 21 6.02 -19.34 -4.78
CA TYR A 21 5.52 -19.85 -6.05
C TYR A 21 6.31 -19.26 -7.21
N GLY A 22 6.63 -20.07 -8.21
CA GLY A 22 7.17 -19.60 -9.49
C GLY A 22 6.12 -19.76 -10.59
N PRO A 23 6.28 -19.07 -11.72
CA PRO A 23 5.48 -19.37 -12.90
C PRO A 23 5.87 -20.74 -13.49
N GLU A 24 4.94 -21.36 -14.22
CA GLU A 24 5.21 -22.56 -15.03
C GLU A 24 6.13 -22.22 -16.20
N ASP A 25 5.81 -21.14 -16.94
CA ASP A 25 6.68 -20.54 -17.95
C ASP A 25 7.36 -19.28 -17.39
N PRO A 26 8.70 -19.21 -17.35
CA PRO A 26 9.43 -18.00 -16.94
C PRO A 26 9.03 -16.72 -17.72
N ALA A 27 8.54 -16.84 -18.95
CA ALA A 27 8.09 -15.71 -19.76
C ALA A 27 6.77 -15.10 -19.24
N ASP A 28 5.95 -15.86 -18.51
CA ASP A 28 4.64 -15.41 -17.99
C ASP A 28 4.76 -14.66 -16.65
N HIS A 29 5.88 -13.98 -16.42
CA HIS A 29 6.16 -13.32 -15.14
C HIS A 29 5.21 -12.15 -14.82
N ASP A 30 4.55 -11.58 -15.83
CA ASP A 30 3.54 -10.53 -15.65
C ASP A 30 2.16 -11.06 -15.26
N ASP A 31 1.81 -12.28 -15.69
CA ASP A 31 0.55 -12.92 -15.32
C ASP A 31 0.63 -13.48 -13.90
N LEU A 32 -0.09 -12.85 -12.96
CA LEU A 32 -0.16 -13.35 -11.59
C LEU A 32 -0.77 -14.77 -11.52
N GLY A 33 -1.67 -15.12 -12.44
CA GLY A 33 -2.29 -16.43 -12.53
C GLY A 33 -1.30 -17.56 -12.90
N ALA A 34 -0.15 -17.22 -13.50
CA ALA A 34 0.87 -18.20 -13.87
C ALA A 34 1.66 -18.74 -12.66
N TYR A 35 1.66 -18.04 -11.51
CA TYR A 35 2.40 -18.41 -10.31
C TYR A 35 1.71 -19.52 -9.51
N THR A 36 1.71 -20.72 -10.08
CA THR A 36 1.06 -21.91 -9.52
C THR A 36 2.06 -22.93 -8.98
N ARG A 37 3.31 -22.94 -9.49
CA ARG A 37 4.30 -23.95 -9.15
C ARG A 37 4.90 -23.68 -7.77
N PRO A 38 4.70 -24.55 -6.76
CA PRO A 38 5.26 -24.35 -5.43
C PRO A 38 6.79 -24.51 -5.48
N ILE A 39 7.49 -23.60 -4.81
CA ILE A 39 8.95 -23.62 -4.66
C ILE A 39 9.27 -23.99 -3.20
N PRO A 40 9.96 -25.11 -2.94
CA PRO A 40 10.37 -25.48 -1.59
C PRO A 40 11.31 -24.45 -0.95
N LEU A 41 11.20 -24.25 0.36
CA LEU A 41 12.09 -23.33 1.10
C LEU A 41 13.54 -23.83 1.21
N ASP A 42 13.75 -25.13 0.99
CA ASP A 42 15.04 -25.81 0.94
C ASP A 42 15.58 -25.96 -0.50
N ASP A 43 14.99 -25.25 -1.47
CA ASP A 43 15.54 -25.20 -2.83
C ASP A 43 16.93 -24.54 -2.83
N ASP A 44 17.94 -25.30 -3.23
CA ASP A 44 19.35 -24.88 -3.29
C ASP A 44 19.55 -23.56 -4.06
N ARG A 45 18.68 -23.26 -5.04
CA ARG A 45 18.75 -22.05 -5.85
C ARG A 45 18.40 -20.78 -5.06
N LEU A 46 17.67 -20.91 -3.97
CA LEU A 46 17.33 -19.80 -3.08
C LEU A 46 18.43 -19.55 -2.04
N ALA A 47 19.18 -20.60 -1.66
CA ALA A 47 20.25 -20.56 -0.66
C ALA A 47 19.85 -19.77 0.61
N LEU A 48 18.65 -20.06 1.14
CA LEU A 48 18.06 -19.31 2.25
C LEU A 48 18.76 -19.63 3.57
N PRO A 49 19.07 -18.61 4.40
CA PRO A 49 19.38 -18.81 5.80
C PRO A 49 18.24 -19.52 6.55
N ALA A 50 18.59 -20.36 7.51
CA ALA A 50 17.61 -21.19 8.24
C ALA A 50 16.57 -20.34 9.01
N ASP A 51 16.98 -19.19 9.54
CA ASP A 51 16.10 -18.23 10.22
C ASP A 51 15.08 -17.64 9.25
N LEU A 52 15.50 -17.20 8.06
CA LEU A 52 14.59 -16.65 7.05
C LEU A 52 13.60 -17.71 6.52
N ALA A 53 14.07 -18.93 6.29
CA ALA A 53 13.19 -20.04 5.91
C ALA A 53 12.18 -20.37 7.03
N ALA A 54 12.61 -20.34 8.29
CA ALA A 54 11.71 -20.55 9.43
C ALA A 54 10.67 -19.42 9.56
N ASP A 55 11.07 -18.17 9.33
CA ASP A 55 10.19 -17.00 9.37
C ASP A 55 9.14 -17.05 8.27
N LEU A 56 9.53 -17.35 7.02
CA LEU A 56 8.61 -17.53 5.88
C LEU A 56 7.59 -18.63 6.16
N ARG A 57 8.05 -19.79 6.64
CA ARG A 57 7.19 -20.92 7.01
C ARG A 57 6.23 -20.54 8.13
N SER A 58 6.74 -19.96 9.21
CA SER A 58 5.95 -19.56 10.38
C SER A 58 4.90 -18.51 10.02
N TRP A 59 5.27 -17.52 9.20
CA TRP A 59 4.34 -16.53 8.68
C TRP A 59 3.24 -17.18 7.85
N SER A 60 3.58 -17.98 6.84
CA SER A 60 2.60 -18.66 5.98
C SER A 60 1.60 -19.50 6.79
N LEU A 61 2.09 -20.30 7.73
CA LEU A 61 1.27 -21.16 8.59
C LEU A 61 0.44 -20.40 9.63
N SER A 62 0.79 -19.14 9.94
CA SER A 62 -0.01 -18.29 10.83
C SER A 62 -1.29 -17.77 10.18
N ARG A 63 -1.42 -17.91 8.85
CA ARG A 63 -2.63 -17.54 8.12
C ARG A 63 -3.77 -18.52 8.46
N PRO A 64 -4.91 -18.05 9.00
CA PRO A 64 -6.05 -18.91 9.27
C PRO A 64 -6.63 -19.52 7.97
N PRO A 65 -7.05 -20.79 7.95
CA PRO A 65 -7.63 -21.42 6.75
C PRO A 65 -8.85 -20.68 6.18
N ALA A 66 -9.68 -20.11 7.06
CA ALA A 66 -10.87 -19.33 6.69
C ALA A 66 -10.57 -17.85 6.38
N GLY A 67 -9.29 -17.44 6.42
CA GLY A 67 -8.89 -16.03 6.39
C GLY A 67 -9.07 -15.32 7.73
N PHE A 68 -8.65 -14.06 7.79
CA PHE A 68 -8.72 -13.25 9.00
C PHE A 68 -10.13 -12.68 9.23
N GLY A 69 -10.71 -12.96 10.39
CA GLY A 69 -12.00 -12.37 10.81
C GLY A 69 -11.89 -10.93 11.33
N SER A 70 -10.67 -10.46 11.60
CA SER A 70 -10.35 -9.18 12.23
C SER A 70 -9.39 -8.39 11.34
N ARG A 71 -9.71 -7.12 11.07
CA ARG A 71 -8.87 -6.22 10.27
C ARG A 71 -7.50 -5.95 10.90
N PRO A 72 -7.38 -5.69 12.22
CA PRO A 72 -6.08 -5.57 12.87
C PRO A 72 -5.19 -6.81 12.72
N ASP A 73 -5.77 -8.01 12.80
CA ASP A 73 -4.98 -9.24 12.70
C ASP A 73 -4.48 -9.48 11.27
N LEU A 74 -5.32 -9.18 10.26
CA LEU A 74 -4.91 -9.18 8.85
C LEU A 74 -3.76 -8.21 8.60
N ARG A 75 -3.84 -6.99 9.15
CA ARG A 75 -2.81 -5.97 9.01
C ARG A 75 -1.47 -6.43 9.57
N LYS A 76 -1.45 -6.92 10.81
CA LYS A 76 -0.24 -7.46 11.45
C LYS A 76 0.36 -8.62 10.66
N HIS A 77 -0.50 -9.48 10.09
CA HIS A 77 -0.04 -10.58 9.24
C HIS A 77 0.57 -10.09 7.92
N VAL A 78 -0.03 -9.09 7.28
CA VAL A 78 0.49 -8.47 6.05
C VAL A 78 1.80 -7.73 6.32
N GLU A 79 1.90 -6.96 7.41
CA GLU A 79 3.13 -6.28 7.83
C GLU A 79 4.28 -7.27 8.03
N ARG A 80 4.06 -8.33 8.80
CA ARG A 80 5.06 -9.40 8.99
C ARG A 80 5.42 -10.07 7.65
N GLY A 81 4.43 -10.27 6.78
CA GLY A 81 4.63 -10.85 5.47
C GLY A 81 5.52 -10.00 4.57
N LEU A 82 5.25 -8.69 4.54
CA LEU A 82 6.04 -7.72 3.79
C LEU A 82 7.48 -7.66 4.29
N GLU A 83 7.69 -7.55 5.60
CA GLU A 83 9.04 -7.55 6.19
C GLU A 83 9.84 -8.81 5.82
N THR A 84 9.18 -9.97 5.85
CA THR A 84 9.80 -11.25 5.51
C THR A 84 10.08 -11.33 4.01
N ALA A 85 9.18 -10.86 3.17
CA ALA A 85 9.33 -10.84 1.72
C ALA A 85 10.43 -9.84 1.28
N GLN A 86 10.57 -8.69 1.93
CA GLN A 86 11.66 -7.74 1.72
C GLN A 86 13.02 -8.38 2.07
N ARG A 87 13.12 -9.05 3.23
CA ARG A 87 14.33 -9.82 3.61
C ARG A 87 14.68 -10.87 2.56
N LEU A 88 13.68 -11.55 2.01
CA LEU A 88 13.86 -12.52 0.93
C LEU A 88 14.37 -11.85 -0.35
N ALA A 89 13.75 -10.76 -0.80
CA ALA A 89 14.17 -10.03 -2.00
C ALA A 89 15.63 -9.56 -1.89
N ARG A 90 16.03 -8.96 -0.75
CA ARG A 90 17.43 -8.59 -0.48
C ARG A 90 18.38 -9.78 -0.55
N ARG A 91 17.96 -10.93 -0.01
CA ARG A 91 18.79 -12.15 0.00
C ARG A 91 19.01 -12.70 -1.41
N LEU A 92 17.96 -12.70 -2.22
CA LEU A 92 17.99 -13.23 -3.59
C LEU A 92 18.71 -12.29 -4.56
N GLY A 93 18.63 -10.98 -4.31
CA GLY A 93 19.33 -9.97 -5.09
C GLY A 93 18.85 -9.89 -6.55
N PRO A 94 19.67 -9.34 -7.47
CA PRO A 94 19.24 -9.03 -8.84
C PRO A 94 19.00 -10.25 -9.75
N ALA A 95 19.35 -11.46 -9.31
CA ALA A 95 19.08 -12.68 -10.07
C ALA A 95 17.61 -13.11 -10.00
N TRP A 96 16.81 -12.45 -9.16
CA TRP A 96 15.41 -12.77 -8.93
C TRP A 96 14.53 -11.52 -8.99
N SER A 97 13.37 -11.67 -9.61
CA SER A 97 12.27 -10.71 -9.57
C SER A 97 11.22 -11.23 -8.61
N VAL A 98 11.06 -10.56 -7.46
CA VAL A 98 10.18 -11.01 -6.38
C VAL A 98 8.89 -10.20 -6.41
N ARG A 99 7.72 -10.85 -6.42
CA ARG A 99 6.41 -10.26 -6.15
C ARG A 99 5.95 -10.62 -4.76
N TYR A 100 5.24 -9.71 -4.12
CA TYR A 100 4.54 -9.95 -2.87
C TYR A 100 3.04 -9.81 -3.09
N TRP A 101 2.28 -10.83 -2.68
CA TRP A 101 0.81 -10.76 -2.62
C TRP A 101 0.38 -10.11 -1.31
N ASP A 102 -0.17 -8.91 -1.41
CA ASP A 102 -0.83 -8.24 -0.31
C ASP A 102 -2.29 -8.75 -0.21
N GLU A 103 -2.55 -9.60 0.78
CA GLU A 103 -3.89 -10.15 1.02
C GLU A 103 -4.91 -9.09 1.43
N ARG A 104 -4.48 -7.99 2.07
CA ARG A 104 -5.36 -6.90 2.48
C ARG A 104 -5.95 -6.20 1.27
N HIS A 105 -5.10 -5.87 0.30
CA HIS A 105 -5.49 -5.15 -0.91
C HIS A 105 -5.82 -6.06 -2.09
N ARG A 106 -5.57 -7.37 -1.97
CA ARG A 106 -5.75 -8.38 -3.02
C ARG A 106 -4.99 -8.00 -4.30
N THR A 107 -3.79 -7.49 -4.14
CA THR A 107 -2.90 -7.09 -5.24
C THR A 107 -1.54 -7.73 -5.07
N ALA A 108 -0.83 -7.92 -6.18
CA ALA A 108 0.57 -8.29 -6.16
C ALA A 108 1.41 -7.12 -6.63
N LYS A 109 2.52 -6.84 -5.94
CA LYS A 109 3.46 -5.78 -6.30
C LYS A 109 4.89 -6.32 -6.29
N TRP A 110 5.76 -5.78 -7.12
CA TRP A 110 7.17 -6.17 -7.24
C TRP A 110 7.98 -5.63 -6.06
N LEU A 111 8.79 -6.45 -5.42
CA LEU A 111 9.72 -6.05 -4.37
C LEU A 111 11.09 -5.74 -4.96
N CYS A 112 11.56 -4.52 -4.74
CA CYS A 112 12.94 -4.16 -5.05
C CYS A 112 13.90 -4.74 -4.01
N TRP A 113 14.88 -5.53 -4.46
CA TRP A 113 15.96 -6.06 -3.64
C TRP A 113 16.93 -4.99 -3.12
N GLY A 114 16.96 -3.80 -3.72
CA GLY A 114 17.88 -2.71 -3.41
C GLY A 114 17.34 -1.62 -2.48
N CYS A 115 16.02 -1.36 -2.51
CA CYS A 115 15.40 -0.29 -1.72
C CYS A 115 14.27 -0.77 -0.80
N ASP A 116 13.97 -2.07 -0.78
CA ASP A 116 12.93 -2.70 0.03
C ASP A 116 11.49 -2.25 -0.26
N ARG A 117 11.25 -1.54 -1.37
CA ARG A 117 9.91 -1.03 -1.70
C ARG A 117 9.14 -1.96 -2.63
N LEU A 118 7.83 -1.79 -2.59
CA LEU A 118 6.92 -2.38 -3.55
C LEU A 118 6.74 -1.43 -4.75
N HIS A 119 6.72 -2.01 -5.94
CA HIS A 119 6.64 -1.35 -7.24
C HIS A 119 5.51 -1.96 -8.06
N TRP A 120 4.88 -1.14 -8.90
CA TRP A 120 3.85 -1.64 -9.80
C TRP A 120 4.47 -2.28 -11.03
N GLU A 121 5.62 -1.77 -11.47
CA GLU A 121 6.37 -2.30 -12.60
C GLU A 121 7.65 -3.00 -12.16
N ARG A 122 8.09 -4.02 -12.91
CA ARG A 122 9.24 -4.87 -12.57
C ARG A 122 10.56 -4.10 -12.60
N ASP A 123 10.71 -3.24 -13.60
CA ASP A 123 11.96 -2.55 -13.95
C ASP A 123 11.91 -1.05 -13.59
N GLU A 124 11.15 -0.70 -12.54
CA GLU A 124 10.84 0.67 -12.13
C GLU A 124 12.01 1.35 -11.39
N HIS A 125 13.15 1.53 -12.06
CA HIS A 125 14.26 2.33 -11.54
C HIS A 125 14.81 3.35 -12.54
N GLY A 126 14.14 4.51 -12.56
CA GLY A 126 14.80 5.82 -12.60
C GLY A 126 14.92 6.40 -11.18
N THR A 127 15.71 7.47 -11.00
CA THR A 127 15.99 8.15 -9.72
C THR A 127 14.73 8.34 -8.86
N GLU A 128 14.88 8.10 -7.55
CA GLU A 128 13.80 7.99 -6.56
C GLU A 128 12.61 8.93 -6.77
N PRO A 129 11.37 8.40 -6.71
CA PRO A 129 10.29 9.17 -6.16
C PRO A 129 9.71 8.36 -5.00
N HIS A 130 10.19 8.65 -3.79
CA HIS A 130 9.24 8.56 -2.70
C HIS A 130 8.17 9.62 -2.94
N PRO A 131 6.93 9.39 -2.48
CA PRO A 131 6.01 10.49 -2.25
C PRO A 131 6.58 11.38 -1.13
N LEU A 132 7.50 12.27 -1.47
CA LEU A 132 8.01 13.31 -0.57
C LEU A 132 6.94 14.36 -0.33
N ASP A 133 6.15 14.63 -1.38
CA ASP A 133 5.03 15.55 -1.36
C ASP A 133 3.72 14.74 -1.40
N LEU A 134 3.17 14.51 -0.22
CA LEU A 134 1.88 13.88 -0.01
C LEU A 134 0.76 14.93 -0.19
N THR A 135 -0.35 14.49 -0.76
CA THR A 135 -1.59 15.25 -0.85
C THR A 135 -2.68 14.46 -0.14
N VAL A 136 -3.41 15.13 0.75
CA VAL A 136 -4.68 14.64 1.30
C VAL A 136 -5.80 15.35 0.56
N GLU A 137 -6.66 14.57 -0.10
CA GLU A 137 -7.73 15.09 -0.93
C GLU A 137 -8.95 14.18 -0.83
N GLY A 138 -10.11 14.80 -0.62
CA GLY A 138 -11.36 14.09 -0.52
C GLY A 138 -12.00 13.99 -1.89
N GLU A 139 -11.84 12.87 -2.58
CA GLU A 139 -12.36 12.68 -3.95
C GLU A 139 -13.25 11.43 -4.03
N TYR A 140 -14.38 11.54 -4.76
CA TYR A 140 -15.39 10.49 -4.83
C TYR A 140 -14.84 9.19 -5.42
N GLN A 141 -14.92 8.09 -4.69
CA GLN A 141 -14.41 6.76 -5.06
C GLN A 141 -12.88 6.64 -5.20
N TYR A 142 -12.10 7.63 -4.77
CA TYR A 142 -10.63 7.57 -4.79
C TYR A 142 -10.05 7.40 -3.38
N GLY A 143 -8.77 6.99 -3.34
CA GLY A 143 -8.01 6.96 -2.09
C GLY A 143 -7.81 8.35 -1.51
N PRO A 144 -7.78 8.52 -0.17
CA PRO A 144 -7.65 9.84 0.46
C PRO A 144 -6.25 10.44 0.34
N LEU A 145 -5.26 9.68 -0.16
CA LEU A 145 -3.87 10.12 -0.31
C LEU A 145 -3.44 10.07 -1.78
N ARG A 146 -2.69 11.09 -2.21
CA ARG A 146 -2.10 11.23 -3.55
C ARG A 146 -0.66 11.67 -3.45
N ALA A 147 0.18 11.27 -4.40
CA ALA A 147 1.52 11.84 -4.54
C ALA A 147 2.00 11.85 -5.98
N ASP A 148 2.78 12.88 -6.33
CA ASP A 148 3.29 13.06 -7.68
C ASP A 148 4.23 11.91 -8.05
N GLY A 149 4.00 11.31 -9.23
CA GLY A 149 4.74 10.12 -9.69
C GLY A 149 4.32 8.80 -9.04
N PHE A 150 3.42 8.82 -8.05
CA PHE A 150 2.89 7.61 -7.39
C PHE A 150 1.38 7.41 -7.64
N GLY A 151 0.65 8.50 -7.86
CA GLY A 151 -0.81 8.49 -8.06
C GLY A 151 -1.58 8.45 -6.74
N ASP A 152 -2.82 7.94 -6.81
CA ASP A 152 -3.72 7.81 -5.67
C ASP A 152 -3.51 6.47 -4.95
N PHE A 153 -3.55 6.49 -3.63
CA PHE A 153 -3.32 5.30 -2.83
C PHE A 153 -4.03 5.34 -1.48
N PHE A 154 -4.11 4.18 -0.85
CA PHE A 154 -4.73 4.03 0.45
C PHE A 154 -3.75 4.37 1.60
N PRO A 155 -4.24 4.82 2.77
CA PRO A 155 -3.40 5.18 3.92
C PRO A 155 -2.47 4.07 4.43
N ASP A 156 -2.78 2.86 4.05
CA ASP A 156 -2.16 1.61 4.45
C ASP A 156 -1.55 0.86 3.26
N ASP A 157 -1.39 1.53 2.11
CA ASP A 157 -0.77 0.94 0.94
C ASP A 157 0.72 0.72 1.25
N PRO A 158 1.19 -0.54 1.28
CA PRO A 158 2.57 -0.83 1.62
C PRO A 158 3.58 -0.30 0.59
N ALA A 159 3.17 -0.03 -0.66
CA ALA A 159 4.03 0.59 -1.67
C ALA A 159 4.32 2.06 -1.38
N ALA A 160 3.42 2.75 -0.70
CA ALA A 160 3.65 4.13 -0.27
C ALA A 160 4.62 4.21 0.93
N GLY A 161 4.79 3.11 1.67
CA GLY A 161 5.72 3.02 2.78
C GLY A 161 5.44 4.04 3.90
N LEU A 162 4.17 4.35 4.13
CA LEU A 162 3.74 5.22 5.23
C LEU A 162 3.48 4.36 6.47
N ALA A 163 4.24 4.60 7.54
CA ALA A 163 4.07 3.94 8.82
C ALA A 163 3.00 4.66 9.68
N LEU A 164 1.80 4.85 9.13
CA LEU A 164 0.70 5.51 9.83
C LEU A 164 0.09 4.59 10.89
N SER A 165 -0.37 5.19 11.98
CA SER A 165 -1.03 4.52 13.09
C SER A 165 -2.37 3.92 12.68
N ASP A 166 -2.75 2.82 13.34
CA ASP A 166 -4.02 2.13 13.10
C ASP A 166 -5.24 3.05 13.18
N GLY A 167 -5.21 3.99 14.12
CA GLY A 167 -6.26 4.99 14.33
C GLY A 167 -6.33 5.97 13.17
N LEU A 168 -5.19 6.54 12.75
CA LEU A 168 -5.15 7.48 11.63
C LEU A 168 -5.58 6.84 10.32
N VAL A 169 -5.15 5.60 10.05
CA VAL A 169 -5.61 4.82 8.90
C VAL A 169 -7.14 4.65 8.92
N ALA A 170 -7.72 4.29 10.07
CA ALA A 170 -9.16 4.11 10.20
C ALA A 170 -9.95 5.41 10.02
N ASP A 171 -9.44 6.51 10.56
CA ASP A 171 -10.06 7.83 10.43
C ASP A 171 -10.05 8.31 8.98
N LEU A 172 -8.94 8.16 8.26
CA LEU A 172 -8.83 8.49 6.83
C LEU A 172 -9.83 7.71 5.97
N TYR A 173 -10.01 6.41 6.24
CA TYR A 173 -11.04 5.61 5.56
C TYR A 173 -12.46 6.05 5.89
N THR A 174 -12.71 6.40 7.15
CA THR A 174 -14.03 6.83 7.61
C THR A 174 -14.41 8.15 6.96
N TRP A 175 -13.47 9.09 6.90
CA TRP A 175 -13.61 10.36 6.22
C TRP A 175 -13.88 10.21 4.72
N ALA A 176 -13.07 9.43 4.00
CA ALA A 176 -13.27 9.16 2.56
C ALA A 176 -14.66 8.56 2.28
N LYS A 177 -15.10 7.59 3.09
CA LYS A 177 -16.43 6.98 2.96
C LYS A 177 -17.57 7.96 3.25
N ALA A 178 -17.37 8.87 4.20
CA ALA A 178 -18.36 9.89 4.51
C ALA A 178 -18.55 10.87 3.34
N ILE A 179 -17.47 11.25 2.66
CA ILE A 179 -17.53 12.04 1.41
C ILE A 179 -18.35 11.32 0.34
N ASP A 180 -18.06 10.05 0.09
CA ASP A 180 -18.83 9.25 -0.88
C ASP A 180 -20.33 9.21 -0.53
N THR A 181 -20.64 9.07 0.75
CA THR A 181 -22.01 9.01 1.24
C THR A 181 -22.71 10.36 1.05
N THR A 182 -22.08 11.45 1.46
CA THR A 182 -22.64 12.81 1.37
C THR A 182 -22.84 13.22 -0.08
N LEU A 183 -21.90 12.93 -0.99
CA LEU A 183 -22.07 13.22 -2.42
C LEU A 183 -23.24 12.46 -3.03
N ASN A 184 -23.39 11.17 -2.70
CA ASN A 184 -24.53 10.38 -3.17
C ASN A 184 -25.87 10.93 -2.67
N LEU A 185 -25.94 11.38 -1.42
CA LEU A 185 -27.14 12.02 -0.85
C LEU A 185 -27.44 13.36 -1.52
N TYR A 186 -26.41 14.17 -1.75
CA TYR A 186 -26.51 15.45 -2.46
C TYR A 186 -27.06 15.25 -3.87
N LEU A 187 -26.51 14.30 -4.64
CA LEU A 187 -26.95 13.99 -6.00
C LEU A 187 -28.38 13.46 -6.06
N ARG A 188 -28.81 12.71 -5.03
CA ARG A 188 -30.16 12.17 -4.93
C ARG A 188 -31.19 13.27 -4.65
N ASP A 189 -30.90 14.14 -3.68
CA ASP A 189 -31.86 15.11 -3.18
C ASP A 189 -31.87 16.42 -3.98
N ARG A 190 -30.76 16.75 -4.66
CA ARG A 190 -30.55 17.96 -5.47
C ARG A 190 -30.84 19.27 -4.72
N ASP A 191 -30.52 19.29 -3.44
CA ASP A 191 -30.66 20.45 -2.56
C ASP A 191 -29.30 20.76 -1.96
N GLU A 192 -28.68 21.85 -2.41
CA GLU A 192 -27.30 22.19 -2.03
C GLU A 192 -27.20 22.68 -0.58
N ALA A 193 -28.18 23.47 -0.13
CA ALA A 193 -28.19 24.05 1.21
C ALA A 193 -28.36 22.99 2.30
N LYS A 194 -28.99 21.86 1.97
CA LYS A 194 -29.26 20.78 2.93
C LYS A 194 -27.99 20.12 3.50
N TYR A 195 -26.90 20.10 2.74
CA TYR A 195 -25.67 19.37 3.08
C TYR A 195 -24.47 20.28 3.35
N GLU A 196 -24.66 21.60 3.39
CA GLU A 196 -23.58 22.58 3.56
C GLU A 196 -22.81 22.37 4.87
N ASP A 197 -23.52 22.21 6.00
CA ASP A 197 -22.91 21.94 7.31
C ASP A 197 -22.06 20.65 7.32
N GLU A 198 -22.53 19.63 6.62
CA GLU A 198 -21.83 18.34 6.53
C GLU A 198 -20.58 18.46 5.66
N TRP A 199 -20.65 19.19 4.54
CA TRP A 199 -19.47 19.49 3.72
C TRP A 199 -18.44 20.32 4.49
N GLN A 200 -18.88 21.30 5.28
CA GLN A 200 -18.00 22.10 6.13
C GLN A 200 -17.33 21.24 7.23
N ARG A 201 -18.07 20.31 7.83
CA ARG A 201 -17.55 19.34 8.80
C ARG A 201 -16.47 18.45 8.16
N LEU A 202 -16.75 17.88 6.99
CA LEU A 202 -15.80 17.02 6.25
C LEU A 202 -14.55 17.79 5.80
N PHE A 203 -14.69 19.06 5.47
CA PHE A 203 -13.55 19.92 5.14
C PHE A 203 -12.62 20.12 6.34
N GLN A 204 -13.19 20.45 7.51
CA GLN A 204 -12.42 20.61 8.75
C GLN A 204 -11.75 19.30 9.19
N GLU A 205 -12.48 18.19 9.08
CA GLU A 205 -11.94 16.85 9.38
C GLU A 205 -10.74 16.52 8.47
N GLY A 206 -10.84 16.80 7.17
CA GLY A 206 -9.74 16.60 6.22
C GLY A 206 -8.48 17.42 6.59
N ALA A 207 -8.65 18.66 7.04
CA ALA A 207 -7.53 19.49 7.48
C ALA A 207 -6.83 18.91 8.73
N GLU A 208 -7.59 18.46 9.73
CA GLU A 208 -7.02 17.84 10.94
C GLU A 208 -6.35 16.48 10.63
N LEU A 209 -6.93 15.68 9.74
CA LEU A 209 -6.32 14.44 9.26
C LEU A 209 -5.00 14.73 8.55
N THR A 210 -4.93 15.80 7.74
CA THR A 210 -3.70 16.18 7.05
C THR A 210 -2.58 16.53 8.01
N LYS A 211 -2.88 17.28 9.08
CA LYS A 211 -1.92 17.59 10.14
C LYS A 211 -1.39 16.32 10.81
N ARG A 212 -2.26 15.35 11.10
CA ARG A 212 -1.87 14.06 11.70
C ARG A 212 -1.01 13.23 10.75
N VAL A 213 -1.35 13.20 9.46
CA VAL A 213 -0.52 12.54 8.43
C VAL A 213 0.87 13.18 8.38
N ALA A 214 0.97 14.52 8.42
CA ALA A 214 2.25 15.23 8.44
C ALA A 214 3.09 14.88 9.68
N HIS A 215 2.46 14.81 10.85
CA HIS A 215 3.12 14.40 12.09
C HIS A 215 3.71 12.99 11.99
N GLU A 216 2.88 12.00 11.63
CA GLU A 216 3.29 10.59 11.61
C GLU A 216 4.22 10.25 10.42
N SER A 217 4.13 10.99 9.32
CA SER A 217 4.99 10.83 8.15
C SER A 217 6.40 11.40 8.33
N GLY A 218 6.61 12.22 9.38
CA GLY A 218 7.88 12.82 9.75
C GLY A 218 8.25 14.08 8.94
N PRO A 219 9.30 14.81 9.36
CA PRO A 219 9.66 16.11 8.80
C PRO A 219 10.27 16.06 7.40
N ALA A 220 10.63 14.87 6.90
CA ALA A 220 11.18 14.69 5.57
C ALA A 220 10.11 14.82 4.46
N ARG A 221 8.82 14.74 4.82
CA ARG A 221 7.71 14.77 3.87
C ARG A 221 6.87 16.02 4.08
N ARG A 222 6.42 16.62 2.96
CA ARG A 222 5.40 17.66 2.95
C ARG A 222 4.05 17.01 2.74
N VAL A 223 3.03 17.49 3.43
CA VAL A 223 1.67 17.00 3.29
C VAL A 223 0.75 18.18 3.04
N THR A 224 0.07 18.17 1.90
CA THR A 224 -0.81 19.26 1.45
C THR A 224 -2.26 18.81 1.52
N TYR A 225 -3.11 19.57 2.19
CA TYR A 225 -4.55 19.40 2.08
C TYR A 225 -5.05 20.16 0.85
N LYS A 226 -5.74 19.49 -0.07
CA LYS A 226 -6.35 20.12 -1.26
C LYS A 226 -7.86 20.35 -1.13
N GLY A 227 -8.47 19.94 -0.01
CA GLY A 227 -9.90 20.09 0.19
C GLY A 227 -10.69 18.83 -0.16
N VAL A 228 -11.98 19.03 -0.43
CA VAL A 228 -12.92 18.00 -0.90
C VAL A 228 -13.34 18.36 -2.31
N ALA A 229 -12.98 17.53 -3.28
CA ALA A 229 -13.37 17.70 -4.66
C ALA A 229 -14.90 17.62 -4.78
N HIS A 230 -15.48 18.52 -5.58
CA HIS A 230 -16.92 18.56 -5.87
C HIS A 230 -17.88 18.80 -4.68
N GLY A 231 -17.39 19.08 -3.47
CA GLY A 231 -18.18 19.28 -2.25
C GLY A 231 -18.76 20.69 -2.04
N GLY A 232 -18.95 21.50 -3.09
CA GLY A 232 -19.58 22.83 -3.01
C GLY A 232 -18.74 23.96 -2.39
N LEU A 233 -17.73 23.65 -1.56
CA LEU A 233 -16.78 24.63 -1.01
C LEU A 233 -15.55 24.77 -1.93
N SER A 234 -15.73 25.39 -3.10
CA SER A 234 -14.68 25.62 -4.10
C SER A 234 -13.63 26.68 -3.71
N THR A 235 -13.52 27.04 -2.43
CA THR A 235 -12.43 27.91 -1.97
C THR A 235 -11.18 27.06 -1.74
N LEU A 236 -10.33 27.05 -2.77
CA LEU A 236 -8.96 26.55 -2.79
C LEU A 236 -8.12 27.20 -1.68
N THR A 237 -8.32 26.75 -0.44
CA THR A 237 -7.40 27.00 0.67
C THR A 237 -6.56 25.75 0.79
N SER A 238 -5.57 25.62 -0.09
CA SER A 238 -4.58 24.56 0.11
C SER A 238 -3.73 24.93 1.32
N VAL A 239 -3.59 23.98 2.23
CA VAL A 239 -2.75 24.15 3.42
C VAL A 239 -1.68 23.08 3.41
N THR A 240 -0.43 23.47 3.60
CA THR A 240 0.71 22.54 3.57
C THR A 240 1.33 22.44 4.96
N TRP A 241 1.66 21.23 5.38
CA TRP A 241 2.42 20.95 6.60
C TRP A 241 3.70 20.19 6.27
N GLN A 242 4.69 20.31 7.15
CA GLN A 242 5.91 19.51 7.16
C GLN A 242 6.23 19.16 8.62
N GLY A 243 6.00 17.90 9.01
CA GLY A 243 5.95 17.53 10.44
C GLY A 243 4.90 18.36 11.19
N GLU A 244 5.33 19.03 12.26
CA GLU A 244 4.47 19.90 13.10
C GLU A 244 4.24 21.31 12.55
N ARG A 245 4.98 21.70 11.51
CA ARG A 245 5.00 23.08 11.01
C ARG A 245 4.04 23.24 9.84
N GLN A 246 3.13 24.19 9.93
CA GLN A 246 2.39 24.70 8.77
C GLN A 246 3.32 25.63 7.95
N LEU A 247 3.34 25.44 6.63
CA LEU A 247 4.15 26.19 5.66
C LEU A 247 3.36 27.32 5.00
#